data_AF-A0A7Y9EUF6-F1
#
_entry.id   AF-A0A7Y9EUF6-F1
#
_cell.length_a   1.000
_cell.length_b   1.000
_cell.length_c   1.000
_cell.angle_alpha   90.00
_cell.angle_beta   90.00
_cell.angle_gamma   90.00
#
_symmetry.space_group_name_H-M   'P 1'
#
loop_
_entity.id
_entity.type
_entity.pdbx_description
1 polymer ?
#
loop_
_entity_poly.entity_id
_entity_poly.type
_entity_poly.pdbx_seq_one_letter_code
_entity_poly.pdbx_strand_id
1 'polypeptide(L)' 'MLGHRVDCLIGERLIVQIDGGHHVGAQRTSDIDHDARLMLRGYHVIRVSYVQLMHRWPEVQLLIMTAIAQGLHRA' A
#
# COMPACT_ATOMS: atom_id res chain seq x y z
N MET A 1 1.04 7.63 10.02
CA MET A 1 1.33 6.34 10.70
C MET A 1 2.83 6.22 10.87
N LEU A 2 3.34 5.94 12.08
CA LEU A 2 4.77 5.62 12.29
C LEU A 2 5.79 6.62 11.70
N GLY A 3 5.48 7.92 11.73
CA GLY A 3 6.36 8.97 11.21
C GLY A 3 6.18 9.30 9.73
N HIS A 4 5.40 8.54 8.96
CA HIS A 4 5.12 8.83 7.54
C HIS A 4 3.60 8.86 7.26
N ARG A 5 3.19 9.61 6.23
CA ARG A 5 1.80 9.59 5.75
C ARG A 5 1.61 8.39 4.83
N VAL A 6 0.47 7.72 4.97
CA VAL A 6 -0.01 6.71 4.02
C VAL A 6 -1.12 7.33 3.19
N ASP A 7 -1.28 6.91 1.94
CA ASP A 7 -2.26 7.52 1.04
C ASP A 7 -3.70 7.12 1.38
N CYS A 8 -3.91 5.84 1.68
CA CYS A 8 -5.22 5.33 2.07
C CYS A 8 -5.12 4.21 3.11
N LEU A 9 -6.03 4.24 4.08
CA LEU A 9 -6.29 3.15 5.02
C LEU A 9 -7.74 2.69 4.84
N ILE A 10 -7.92 1.41 4.56
CA ILE A 10 -9.22 0.73 4.41
C ILE A 10 -9.44 -0.15 5.63
N GLY A 11 -10.58 0.04 6.30
CA GLY A 11 -10.85 -0.60 7.57
C GLY A 11 -9.85 -0.17 8.63
N GLU A 12 -9.28 -1.13 9.35
CA GLU A 12 -8.35 -0.89 10.45
C GLU A 12 -6.90 -1.24 10.07
N ARG A 13 -6.71 -2.07 9.04
CA ARG A 13 -5.45 -2.82 8.82
C ARG A 13 -4.92 -2.80 7.38
N LEU A 14 -5.73 -2.49 6.37
CA LEU A 14 -5.30 -2.54 4.96
C LEU A 14 -4.89 -1.15 4.47
N ILE A 15 -3.63 -0.99 4.10
CA ILE A 15 -3.05 0.23 3.58
C ILE A 15 -2.86 0.10 2.07
N VAL A 16 -3.27 1.13 1.33
CA VAL A 16 -2.97 1.28 -0.11
C VAL A 16 -2.06 2.50 -0.28
N GLN A 17 -0.90 2.29 -0.90
CA GLN A 17 0.06 3.35 -1.23
C GLN A 17 0.22 3.49 -2.74
N ILE A 18 0.27 4.74 -3.21
CA ILE A 18 0.42 5.10 -4.60
C ILE A 18 1.86 5.60 -4.81
N ASP A 19 2.63 4.83 -5.57
CA ASP A 19 3.99 5.19 -5.93
C ASP A 19 3.98 6.11 -7.17
N GLY A 20 4.50 7.33 -7.00
CA GLY A 20 4.53 8.38 -8.02
C GLY A 20 5.62 8.23 -9.08
N GLY A 21 6.39 7.13 -9.08
CA GLY A 21 7.36 6.80 -10.13
C GLY A 21 8.69 7.57 -10.08
N HIS A 22 8.84 8.57 -9.20
CA HIS A 22 10.10 9.31 -8.99
C HIS A 22 10.88 8.87 -7.73
N HIS A 23 10.67 7.64 -7.26
CA HIS A 23 11.36 7.10 -6.08
C HIS A 23 12.76 6.55 -6.46
N VAL A 24 13.70 7.42 -6.81
CA VAL A 24 15.11 7.06 -7.05
C VAL A 24 15.94 7.15 -5.76
N GLY A 25 16.79 6.15 -5.51
CA GLY A 25 17.80 6.17 -4.44
C GLY A 25 17.27 5.91 -3.02
N ALA A 26 17.77 6.66 -2.04
CA ALA A 26 17.52 6.48 -0.60
C ALA A 26 16.03 6.45 -0.19
N GLN A 27 15.16 7.04 -1.01
CA GLN A 27 13.70 6.98 -0.83
C GLN A 27 13.18 5.55 -0.86
N ARG A 28 13.70 4.70 -1.76
CA ARG A 28 13.26 3.30 -1.93
C ARG A 28 13.58 2.45 -0.70
N THR A 29 14.76 2.65 -0.10
CA THR A 29 15.13 1.95 1.13
C THR A 29 14.24 2.38 2.28
N SER A 30 13.95 3.69 2.39
CA SER A 30 13.02 4.20 3.40
C SER A 30 11.60 3.66 3.23
N ASP A 31 11.12 3.51 2.00
CA ASP A 31 9.79 2.97 1.70
C ASP A 31 9.71 1.47 2.08
N ILE A 32 10.74 0.69 1.74
CA ILE A 32 10.84 -0.73 2.13
C ILE A 32 10.87 -0.88 3.66
N ASP A 33 11.69 -0.07 4.34
CA ASP A 33 11.79 -0.10 5.80
C ASP A 33 10.46 0.31 6.46
N HIS A 34 9.76 1.28 5.87
CA HIS A 34 8.46 1.72 6.36
C HIS A 34 7.40 0.63 6.21
N ASP A 35 7.31 -0.01 5.05
CA ASP A 35 6.37 -1.10 4.80
C ASP A 35 6.66 -2.30 5.70
N ALA A 36 7.93 -2.67 5.90
CA ALA A 36 8.31 -3.73 6.82
C ALA A 36 7.84 -3.41 8.26
N ARG A 37 7.99 -2.16 8.71
CA ARG A 37 7.52 -1.71 10.03
C ARG A 37 6.00 -1.68 10.17
N LEU A 38 5.27 -1.46 9.08
CA LEU A 38 3.81 -1.56 9.03
C LEU A 38 3.39 -3.03 9.13
N MET A 39 4.01 -3.91 8.33
CA MET A 39 3.72 -5.35 8.35
C MET A 39 4.00 -5.99 9.71
N LEU A 40 5.09 -5.62 10.38
CA LEU A 40 5.39 -6.08 11.75
C LEU A 40 4.34 -5.65 12.79
N ARG A 41 3.57 -4.60 12.51
CA ARG A 41 2.45 -4.15 13.36
C ARG A 41 1.10 -4.74 12.94
N GLY A 42 1.11 -5.68 11.99
CA GLY A 42 -0.08 -6.35 11.48
C GLY A 42 -0.86 -5.53 10.46
N TYR A 43 -0.24 -4.56 9.80
CA TYR A 43 -0.85 -3.92 8.63
C TYR A 43 -0.56 -4.73 7.37
N HIS A 44 -1.52 -4.76 6.45
CA HIS A 44 -1.33 -5.27 5.10
C HIS A 44 -1.12 -4.10 4.16
N VAL A 45 -0.04 -4.11 3.38
CA VAL A 45 0.29 -3.01 2.46
C VAL A 45 0.15 -3.48 1.01
N ILE A 46 -0.63 -2.76 0.22
CA ILE A 46 -0.69 -2.89 -1.24
C ILE A 46 -0.07 -1.62 -1.84
N ARG A 47 1.04 -1.78 -2.56
CA ARG A 47 1.63 -0.69 -3.35
C ARG A 47 1.16 -0.79 -4.80
N VAL A 48 0.69 0.33 -5.36
CA VAL A 48 0.38 0.45 -6.78
C VAL A 48 1.09 1.66 -7.36
N SER A 49 1.62 1.54 -8.57
CA SER A 49 2.19 2.70 -9.27
C SER A 49 1.09 3.63 -9.78
N TYR A 50 1.44 4.90 -9.97
CA TYR A 50 0.58 5.88 -10.63
C TYR A 50 0.08 5.37 -11.99
N VAL A 51 0.96 4.74 -12.78
CA VAL A 51 0.63 4.16 -14.08
C VAL A 51 -0.42 3.04 -13.94
N GLN A 52 -0.28 2.14 -12.96
CA GLN A 52 -1.28 1.10 -12.72
C GLN A 52 -2.62 1.71 -12.31
N LEU A 53 -2.61 2.70 -11.42
CA LEU A 53 -3.83 3.34 -10.95
C LEU A 53 -4.58 4.03 -12.10
N MET A 54 -3.85 4.76 -12.97
CA MET A 54 -4.46 5.53 -14.06
C MET A 54 -4.85 4.67 -15.27
N HIS A 55 -4.05 3.65 -15.61
CA HIS A 55 -4.20 2.94 -16.89
C HIS A 55 -4.59 1.47 -16.74
N ARG A 56 -4.48 0.90 -15.53
CA ARG A 56 -4.74 -0.51 -15.25
C ARG A 56 -5.67 -0.67 -14.05
N TRP A 57 -6.63 0.25 -13.94
CA TRP A 57 -7.58 0.29 -12.83
C TRP A 57 -8.25 -1.05 -12.51
N PRO A 58 -8.72 -1.86 -13.48
CA PRO A 58 -9.35 -3.15 -13.16
C PRO A 58 -8.45 -4.09 -12.35
N GLU A 59 -7.14 -4.06 -12.57
CA GLU A 59 -6.19 -4.88 -11.81
C GLU A 59 -6.00 -4.36 -10.38
N VAL A 60 -5.88 -3.03 -10.22
CA VAL A 60 -5.79 -2.38 -8.90
C VAL A 60 -7.05 -2.66 -8.09
N GLN A 61 -8.22 -2.52 -8.72
CA GLN A 61 -9.50 -2.81 -8.10
C GLN A 61 -9.57 -4.29 -7.68
N LEU A 62 -9.16 -5.23 -8.55
CA LEU A 62 -9.16 -6.65 -8.22
C LEU A 62 -8.27 -6.94 -7.00
N LEU A 63 -7.05 -6.40 -6.95
CA LEU A 63 -6.15 -6.57 -5.81
C LEU A 63 -6.76 -6.08 -4.49
N ILE A 64 -7.35 -4.88 -4.50
CA ILE A 64 -7.98 -4.30 -3.31
C ILE A 64 -9.19 -5.15 -2.90
N MET A 65 -10.05 -5.52 -3.85
CA MET A 65 -11.25 -6.31 -3.56
C MET A 65 -10.92 -7.71 -3.05
N THR A 66 -9.88 -8.36 -3.59
CA THR A 66 -9.39 -9.65 -3.10
C THR A 66 -8.87 -9.53 -1.67
N ALA A 67 -8.09 -8.49 -1.35
CA ALA A 67 -7.61 -8.27 0.01
C ALA A 67 -8.77 -7.99 1.00
N ILE A 68 -9.79 -7.24 0.57
CA ILE A 68 -11.00 -7.01 1.36
C ILE A 68 -11.75 -8.34 1.58
N ALA A 69 -11.95 -9.14 0.53
CA ALA A 69 -12.64 -10.42 0.59
C ALA A 69 -11.93 -11.43 1.50
N GLN A 70 -10.59 -11.36 1.57
CA GLN A 70 -9.77 -12.14 2.50
C GLN A 70 -9.80 -11.61 3.94
N GLY A 71 -10.46 -10.49 4.20
CA GLY A 71 -10.56 -9.91 5.54
C GLY A 71 -9.31 -9.15 5.99
N LEU A 72 -8.32 -8.91 5.12
CA LEU A 72 -7.04 -8.28 5.46
C LEU A 72 -7.17 -6.84 5.98
N HIS A 73 -8.33 -6.20 5.77
CA HIS A 73 -8.64 -4.88 6.29
C HIS A 73 -9.08 -4.87 7.77
N ARG A 74 -9.28 -6.04 8.39
CA ARG A 74 -9.73 -6.21 9.79
C ARG A 74 -8.86 -7.15 10.64
N ALA A 75 -7.93 -7.88 10.02
CA ALA A 75 -7.13 -8.93 10.65
C ALA A 75 -6.00 -8.40 11.54
#